data_AF-A0A7R9V9A9-F1
#
_entry.id   AF-A0A7R9V9A9-F1
#
_cell.length_a   1.000
_cell.length_b   1.000
_cell.length_c   1.000
_cell.angle_alpha   90.00
_cell.angle_beta   90.00
_cell.angle_gamma   90.00
#
_symmetry.space_group_name_H-M   'P 1'
#
loop_
_entity.id
_entity.type
_entity.pdbx_description
1 polymer ?
#
loop_
_entity_poly.entity_id
_entity_poly.type
_entity_poly.pdbx_seq_one_letter_code
_entity_poly.pdbx_strand_id
1 'polypeptide(L)'
;IIVNRNTLLDQTLATLKRAWPGVDLGVAHGRKHEYDKQVVVTTIQTASYPNRLDKLLNSGTFNLCIIDEAHHAPAQSYQLVLGELGFLKEDSNDQLLLGVTATPTRIGSLKLADTFQTLTFEIPIGELIHKGYLCKVRA
;
A
#
# COMPACT_ATOMS: atom_id res chain seq x y z
N ILE A 1 -5.07 -2.53 1.63
CA ILE A 1 -3.62 -2.35 1.87
C ILE A 1 -2.84 -3.28 0.96
N ILE A 2 -1.91 -2.73 0.18
CA ILE A 2 -1.06 -3.46 -0.76
C ILE A 2 0.35 -3.52 -0.15
N VAL A 3 0.88 -4.72 0.00
CA VAL A 3 2.26 -4.97 0.46
C VAL A 3 3.10 -5.64 -0.62
N ASN A 4 4.42 -5.50 -0.56
CA ASN A 4 5.30 -5.95 -1.63
C ASN A 4 5.69 -7.45 -1.54
N ARG A 5 5.59 -8.06 -0.35
CA ARG A 5 5.99 -9.46 -0.09
C ARG A 5 5.11 -10.15 0.95
N ASN A 6 5.05 -11.48 0.89
CA ASN A 6 4.21 -12.30 1.77
C ASN A 6 4.52 -12.12 3.26
N THR A 7 5.80 -12.01 3.64
CA THR A 7 6.19 -11.83 5.04
C THR A 7 5.61 -10.54 5.63
N LEU A 8 5.51 -9.48 4.81
CA LEU A 8 4.94 -8.20 5.23
C LEU A 8 3.43 -8.31 5.42
N LEU A 9 2.75 -9.18 4.69
CA LEU A 9 1.31 -9.40 4.84
C LEU A 9 0.96 -9.85 6.26
N ASP A 10 1.65 -10.88 6.77
CA ASP A 10 1.41 -11.38 8.13
C ASP A 10 1.76 -10.34 9.20
N GLN A 11 2.82 -9.55 8.97
CA GLN A 11 3.19 -8.44 9.85
C GLN A 11 2.13 -7.34 9.86
N THR A 12 1.61 -6.95 8.69
CA THR A 12 0.53 -5.97 8.57
C THR A 12 -0.72 -6.44 9.31
N LEU A 13 -1.12 -7.71 9.14
CA LEU A 13 -2.26 -8.27 9.87
C LEU A 13 -2.06 -8.24 11.38
N ALA A 14 -0.87 -8.61 11.86
CA ALA A 14 -0.55 -8.59 13.29
C ALA A 14 -0.54 -7.16 13.86
N THR A 15 -0.02 -6.19 13.10
CA THR A 15 -0.01 -4.78 13.48
C THR A 15 -1.44 -4.22 13.55
N LEU A 16 -2.27 -4.48 12.54
CA LEU A 16 -3.67 -4.03 12.52
C LEU A 16 -4.47 -4.60 13.69
N LYS A 17 -4.36 -5.90 13.98
CA LYS A 17 -5.06 -6.52 15.12
C LYS A 17 -4.65 -5.92 16.46
N ARG A 18 -3.39 -5.48 16.59
CA ARG A 18 -2.86 -4.88 17.83
C ARG A 18 -3.30 -3.42 17.97
N ALA A 19 -3.20 -2.66 16.89
CA ALA A 19 -3.53 -1.24 16.88
C ALA A 19 -5.04 -0.99 16.88
N TRP A 20 -5.83 -1.88 16.28
CA TRP A 20 -7.28 -1.80 16.18
C TRP A 20 -7.92 -3.15 16.56
N PRO A 21 -8.08 -3.43 17.86
CA PRO A 21 -8.80 -4.62 18.31
C PRO A 21 -10.23 -4.65 17.75
N GLY A 22 -10.62 -5.78 17.14
CA GLY A 22 -11.96 -5.98 16.57
C GLY A 22 -12.13 -5.59 15.10
N VAL A 23 -11.07 -5.12 14.41
CA VAL A 23 -11.14 -4.85 12.96
C VAL A 23 -11.50 -6.11 12.15
N ASP A 24 -12.42 -5.98 11.19
CA ASP A 24 -12.77 -7.08 10.27
C ASP A 24 -11.76 -7.16 9.12
N LEU A 25 -10.75 -8.02 9.29
CA LEU A 25 -9.63 -8.17 8.37
C LEU A 25 -9.86 -9.29 7.36
N GLY A 26 -9.61 -8.98 6.09
CA GLY A 26 -9.56 -9.92 4.98
C GLY A 26 -8.17 -10.08 4.41
N VAL A 27 -7.84 -11.31 4.00
CA VAL A 27 -6.66 -11.62 3.20
C VAL A 27 -7.07 -12.03 1.79
N ALA A 28 -6.57 -11.29 0.81
CA ALA A 28 -6.70 -11.62 -0.61
C ALA A 28 -5.34 -12.07 -1.15
N HIS A 29 -4.87 -13.24 -0.72
CA HIS A 29 -3.56 -13.79 -1.09
C HIS A 29 -3.54 -15.33 -1.05
N GLY A 30 -2.85 -15.96 -1.99
CA GLY A 30 -2.74 -17.42 -2.05
C GLY A 30 -4.12 -18.10 -2.12
N ARG A 31 -4.43 -19.00 -1.19
CA ARG A 31 -5.74 -19.68 -1.12
C ARG A 31 -6.82 -18.88 -0.38
N LYS A 32 -6.48 -17.73 0.20
CA LYS A 32 -7.43 -16.86 0.88
C LYS A 32 -8.08 -15.90 -0.10
N HIS A 33 -9.39 -15.73 0.06
CA HIS A 33 -10.28 -15.03 -0.86
C HIS A 33 -11.26 -14.15 -0.08
N GLU A 34 -10.75 -13.43 0.92
CA GLU A 34 -11.55 -12.65 1.87
C GLU A 34 -11.58 -11.19 1.42
N TYR A 35 -12.42 -10.89 0.43
CA TYR A 35 -12.50 -9.56 -0.20
C TYR A 35 -13.56 -8.64 0.44
N ASP A 36 -14.68 -9.21 0.88
CA ASP A 36 -15.78 -8.50 1.52
C ASP A 36 -15.49 -8.29 3.01
N LYS A 37 -14.57 -7.36 3.28
CA LYS A 37 -14.00 -7.10 4.60
C LYS A 37 -13.68 -5.62 4.77
N GLN A 38 -13.78 -5.15 6.01
CA GLN A 38 -13.50 -3.74 6.34
C GLN A 38 -12.09 -3.31 5.93
N VAL A 39 -11.10 -4.20 6.07
CA VAL A 39 -9.76 -3.99 5.52
C VAL A 39 -9.29 -5.24 4.81
N VAL A 40 -8.97 -5.12 3.53
CA VAL A 40 -8.34 -6.18 2.74
C VAL A 40 -6.85 -5.95 2.64
N VAL A 41 -6.05 -6.97 2.99
CA VAL A 41 -4.60 -6.98 2.80
C VAL A 41 -4.25 -7.96 1.67
N THR A 42 -3.47 -7.49 0.70
CA THR A 42 -3.05 -8.25 -0.47
C THR A 42 -1.64 -7.86 -0.91
N THR A 43 -1.06 -8.64 -1.81
CA THR A 43 0.17 -8.25 -2.50
C THR A 43 -0.16 -7.70 -3.88
N ILE A 44 0.73 -6.87 -4.44
CA ILE A 44 0.50 -6.34 -5.79
C ILE A 44 0.42 -7.46 -6.83
N GLN A 45 1.24 -8.50 -6.68
CA GLN A 45 1.28 -9.65 -7.59
C GLN A 45 -0.04 -10.42 -7.57
N THR A 46 -0.68 -10.56 -6.39
CA THR A 46 -2.00 -11.19 -6.31
C THR A 46 -3.08 -10.27 -6.87
N ALA A 47 -3.08 -9.00 -6.47
CA ALA A 47 -4.11 -8.04 -6.86
C ALA A 47 -4.15 -7.79 -8.37
N SER A 48 -3.00 -7.83 -9.06
CA SER A 48 -2.94 -7.58 -10.50
C SER A 48 -3.37 -8.74 -11.38
N TYR A 49 -3.68 -9.93 -10.83
CA TYR A 49 -4.25 -11.01 -11.65
C TYR A 49 -5.70 -10.68 -12.01
N PRO A 50 -6.14 -10.83 -13.28
CA PRO A 50 -7.48 -10.45 -13.71
C PRO A 50 -8.60 -10.99 -12.81
N ASN A 51 -8.65 -12.31 -12.60
CA ASN A 51 -9.65 -12.95 -11.72
C ASN A 51 -9.60 -12.48 -10.25
N ARG A 52 -8.48 -11.93 -9.79
CA ARG A 52 -8.32 -11.42 -8.43
C ARG A 52 -8.74 -9.95 -8.34
N LEU A 53 -8.38 -9.17 -9.36
CA LEU A 53 -8.81 -7.79 -9.53
C LEU A 53 -10.33 -7.73 -9.66
N ASP A 54 -10.93 -8.57 -10.50
CA ASP A 54 -12.39 -8.65 -10.65
C ASP A 54 -13.09 -8.91 -9.31
N LYS A 55 -12.52 -9.78 -8.46
CA LYS A 55 -13.08 -10.04 -7.13
C LYS A 55 -12.96 -8.84 -6.18
N LEU A 56 -11.88 -8.06 -6.29
CA LEU A 56 -11.73 -6.81 -5.53
C LEU A 56 -12.73 -5.76 -6.01
N LEU A 57 -12.92 -5.62 -7.32
CA LEU A 57 -13.87 -4.65 -7.88
C LEU A 57 -15.31 -4.97 -7.49
N ASN A 58 -15.64 -6.26 -7.37
CA ASN A 58 -16.97 -6.73 -6.98
C ASN A 58 -17.19 -6.82 -5.46
N SER A 59 -16.17 -6.55 -4.62
CA SER A 59 -16.32 -6.60 -3.15
C SER A 59 -16.78 -5.28 -2.52
N GLY A 60 -17.18 -4.31 -3.35
CA GLY A 60 -17.59 -2.98 -2.91
C GLY A 60 -16.52 -1.92 -3.16
N THR A 61 -16.78 -0.72 -2.64
CA THR A 61 -15.92 0.45 -2.87
C THR A 61 -14.84 0.57 -1.80
N PHE A 62 -13.59 0.78 -2.22
CA PHE A 62 -12.51 1.13 -1.33
C PHE A 62 -12.30 2.65 -1.31
N ASN A 63 -12.50 3.27 -0.15
CA ASN A 63 -12.24 4.71 0.04
C ASN A 63 -10.79 5.01 0.45
N LEU A 64 -10.00 4.00 0.80
CA LEU A 64 -8.61 4.15 1.20
C LEU A 64 -7.76 3.02 0.64
N CYS A 65 -6.72 3.36 -0.11
CA CYS A 65 -5.66 2.44 -0.49
C CYS A 65 -4.36 2.88 0.18
N ILE A 66 -3.76 1.96 0.94
CA ILE A 66 -2.42 2.14 1.52
C ILE A 66 -1.45 1.23 0.77
N ILE A 67 -0.36 1.80 0.27
CA ILE A 67 0.72 1.08 -0.38
C ILE A 67 1.97 1.14 0.50
N ASP A 68 2.45 -0.02 0.92
CA ASP A 68 3.78 -0.19 1.49
C ASP A 68 4.83 -0.29 0.38
N GLU A 69 6.03 0.24 0.63
CA GLU A 69 7.09 0.43 -0.37
C GLU A 69 6.60 1.18 -1.62
N ALA A 70 5.92 2.31 -1.39
CA ALA A 70 5.26 3.13 -2.41
C ALA A 70 6.18 3.58 -3.57
N HIS A 71 7.50 3.52 -3.40
CA HIS A 71 8.47 3.74 -4.47
C HIS A 71 8.34 2.76 -5.66
N HIS A 72 7.52 1.70 -5.53
CA HIS A 72 7.14 0.80 -6.61
C HIS A 72 5.84 1.18 -7.34
N ALA A 73 5.04 2.11 -6.81
CA ALA A 73 3.72 2.44 -7.34
C ALA A 73 3.69 2.91 -8.81
N PRO A 74 4.74 3.50 -9.39
CA PRO A 74 4.75 3.81 -10.82
C PRO A 74 4.79 2.58 -11.75
N ALA A 75 5.04 1.38 -11.23
CA ALA A 75 5.05 0.17 -12.07
C ALA A 75 3.65 -0.16 -12.63
N GLN A 76 3.61 -0.74 -13.83
CA GLN A 76 2.37 -1.01 -14.56
C GLN A 76 1.34 -1.82 -13.75
N SER A 77 1.77 -2.79 -12.95
CA SER A 77 0.87 -3.59 -12.11
C SER A 77 0.13 -2.74 -11.07
N TYR A 78 0.82 -1.78 -10.44
CA TYR A 78 0.22 -0.84 -9.50
C TYR A 78 -0.72 0.12 -10.23
N GLN A 79 -0.29 0.70 -11.35
CA GLN A 79 -1.13 1.60 -12.15
C GLN A 79 -2.43 0.94 -12.60
N LEU A 80 -2.36 -0.33 -13.04
CA LEU A 80 -3.54 -1.12 -13.39
C LEU A 80 -4.50 -1.24 -12.20
N VAL A 81 -4.02 -1.77 -11.07
CA VAL A 81 -4.87 -2.01 -9.89
C VAL A 81 -5.45 -0.71 -9.35
N LEU A 82 -4.65 0.35 -9.25
CA LEU A 82 -5.11 1.65 -8.74
C LEU A 82 -6.10 2.33 -9.68
N GLY A 83 -5.87 2.25 -10.99
CA GLY A 83 -6.77 2.81 -11.99
C GLY A 83 -8.13 2.11 -11.99
N GLU A 84 -8.14 0.78 -11.99
CA GLU A 84 -9.38 -0.01 -11.94
C GLU A 84 -10.15 0.22 -10.64
N LEU A 85 -9.45 0.33 -9.50
CA LEU A 85 -10.08 0.66 -8.22
C LEU A 85 -10.47 2.15 -8.08
N GLY A 86 -10.18 2.98 -9.09
CA GLY A 86 -10.58 4.39 -9.16
C GLY A 86 -9.63 5.38 -8.51
N PHE A 87 -8.58 4.95 -7.80
CA PHE A 87 -7.68 5.83 -7.04
C PHE A 87 -6.85 6.82 -7.86
N LEU A 88 -6.83 6.68 -9.19
CA LEU A 88 -6.10 7.58 -10.10
C LEU A 88 -7.02 8.57 -10.85
N LYS A 89 -8.34 8.56 -10.59
CA LYS A 89 -9.27 9.47 -11.26
C LYS A 89 -9.25 10.85 -10.60
N GLU A 90 -9.33 11.91 -11.41
CA GLU A 90 -9.28 13.30 -10.93
C GLU A 90 -10.48 13.70 -10.05
N ASP A 91 -11.62 13.02 -10.20
CA ASP A 91 -12.89 13.28 -9.49
C ASP A 91 -13.08 12.40 -8.23
N SER A 92 -12.02 11.73 -7.78
CA SER A 92 -12.05 10.79 -6.64
C SER A 92 -12.13 11.49 -5.27
N ASN A 93 -13.06 12.42 -5.08
CA ASN A 93 -13.16 13.23 -3.85
C ASN A 93 -13.37 12.40 -2.57
N ASP A 94 -13.88 11.17 -2.70
CA ASP A 94 -14.14 10.26 -1.57
C ASP A 94 -13.13 9.10 -1.48
N GLN A 95 -12.04 9.12 -2.26
CA GLN A 95 -10.98 8.10 -2.21
C GLN A 95 -9.62 8.71 -1.90
N LEU A 96 -8.90 8.10 -0.96
CA LEU A 96 -7.56 8.51 -0.56
C LEU A 96 -6.53 7.43 -0.92
N LEU A 97 -5.46 7.85 -1.61
CA LEU A 97 -4.29 7.02 -1.87
C LEU A 97 -3.13 7.45 -0.97
N LEU A 98 -2.69 6.56 -0.08
CA LEU A 98 -1.56 6.78 0.83
C LEU A 98 -0.40 5.87 0.45
N GLY A 99 0.74 6.47 0.10
CA GLY A 99 2.00 5.76 -0.09
C GLY A 99 2.93 5.93 1.11
N VAL A 100 3.48 4.83 1.62
CA VAL A 100 4.53 4.86 2.64
C VAL A 100 5.79 4.20 2.06
N THR A 101 6.94 4.87 2.19
CA THR A 101 8.23 4.36 1.69
C THR A 101 9.38 4.97 2.47
N ALA A 102 10.43 4.17 2.71
CA ALA A 102 11.69 4.67 3.27
C ALA A 102 12.61 5.28 2.20
N THR A 103 12.32 5.05 0.92
CA THR A 103 13.16 5.47 -0.22
C THR A 103 12.30 6.17 -1.27
N PRO A 104 11.95 7.46 -1.09
CA PRO A 104 11.15 8.19 -2.07
C PRO A 104 11.89 8.42 -3.40
N THR A 105 13.21 8.47 -3.35
CA THR A 105 14.11 8.67 -4.50
C THR A 105 14.64 7.33 -5.02
N ARG A 106 13.85 6.59 -5.79
CA ARG A 106 14.44 5.52 -6.62
C ARG A 106 15.09 6.15 -7.86
N ILE A 107 16.39 5.91 -8.03
CA ILE A 107 17.15 6.27 -9.23
C ILE A 107 16.60 5.44 -10.41
N GLY A 108 15.82 6.09 -11.28
CA GLY A 108 15.10 5.51 -12.43
C GLY A 108 14.14 6.54 -13.04
N SER A 109 13.60 6.27 -14.25
CA SER A 109 12.82 7.22 -15.07
C SER A 109 11.38 7.47 -14.61
N LEU A 110 10.86 6.71 -13.66
CA LEU A 110 9.49 6.82 -13.15
C LEU A 110 9.50 7.51 -11.78
N LYS A 111 8.71 8.58 -11.64
CA LYS A 111 8.68 9.40 -10.42
C LYS A 111 7.44 9.04 -9.60
N LEU A 112 7.56 9.09 -8.27
CA LEU A 112 6.40 8.99 -7.38
C LEU A 112 5.29 10.01 -7.72
N ALA A 113 5.68 11.17 -8.25
CA ALA A 113 4.77 12.20 -8.73
C ALA A 113 3.83 11.74 -9.86
N ASP A 114 4.17 10.66 -10.57
CA ASP A 114 3.31 10.09 -11.61
C ASP A 114 2.10 9.35 -11.01
N THR A 115 2.14 9.02 -9.72
CA THR A 115 1.08 8.27 -9.01
C THR A 115 0.50 9.02 -7.82
N PHE A 116 1.31 9.82 -7.13
CA PHE A 116 0.91 10.54 -5.92
C PHE A 116 0.94 12.04 -6.16
N GLN A 117 -0.09 12.73 -5.68
CA GLN A 117 -0.26 14.17 -5.88
C GLN A 117 0.73 15.01 -5.08
N THR A 118 1.10 14.57 -3.87
CA THR A 118 1.94 15.36 -2.97
C THR A 118 2.75 14.48 -2.01
N LEU A 119 3.94 14.96 -1.64
CA LEU A 119 4.73 14.42 -0.53
C LEU A 119 4.31 15.14 0.75
N THR A 120 3.47 14.51 1.56
CA THR A 120 2.88 15.15 2.75
C THR A 120 3.83 15.23 3.95
N PHE A 121 4.79 14.30 4.05
CA PHE A 121 5.73 14.23 5.17
C PHE A 121 7.01 13.49 4.75
N GLU A 122 8.16 14.04 5.13
CA GLU A 122 9.47 13.39 5.00
C GLU A 122 10.28 13.66 6.27
N ILE A 123 10.95 12.62 6.78
CA ILE A 123 11.92 12.74 7.87
C ILE A 123 13.20 11.98 7.51
N PRO A 124 14.36 12.66 7.43
CA PRO A 124 15.61 11.99 7.10
C PRO A 124 16.05 10.96 8.15
N ILE A 125 16.67 9.87 7.71
CA ILE A 125 17.21 8.84 8.62
C ILE A 125 18.19 9.42 9.66
N GLY A 126 19.00 10.41 9.26
CA GLY A 126 19.95 11.09 10.16
C GLY A 126 19.24 11.82 11.31
N GLU A 127 18.07 12.40 11.05
CA GLU A 127 17.25 13.05 12.07
C GLU A 127 16.64 12.03 13.03
N LEU A 128 16.12 10.91 12.52
CA LEU A 128 15.61 9.82 13.35
C LEU A 128 16.70 9.20 14.25
N ILE A 129 17.94 9.09 13.75
CA ILE A 129 19.09 8.66 14.55
C ILE A 129 19.43 9.72 15.61
N HIS A 130 19.47 11.00 15.24
CA HIS A 130 19.77 12.09 16.16
C HIS A 130 18.76 12.17 17.32
N LYS A 131 17.47 11.95 17.02
CA LYS A 131 16.38 11.93 18.02
C LYS A 131 16.30 10.64 18.84
N GLY A 132 17.14 9.64 18.56
CA GLY A 132 17.16 8.37 19.29
C GLY A 132 16.05 7.39 18.92
N TYR A 133 15.30 7.64 17.84
CA TYR A 133 14.29 6.71 17.32
C TYR A 133 14.92 5.54 16.55
N LEU A 134 16.10 5.73 15.96
CA LEU A 134 16.86 4.71 15.25
C LEU A 134 18.27 4.56 15.84
N CYS A 135 18.83 3.36 15.74
CA CYS A 135 20.22 3.12 16.11
C CYS A 135 21.18 3.74 15.10
N LYS A 136 22.41 4.06 15.53
CA LYS A 136 23.49 4.52 14.65
C LYS A 136 23.84 3.44 13.62
N VAL A 137 24.06 3.86 12.38
CA VAL A 137 24.58 2.99 11.32
C VAL A 137 25.99 2.54 11.71
N ARG A 138 26.26 1.23 11.65
CA ARG A 138 27.61 0.67 11.74
C ARG A 138 28.10 0.39 10.33
N ALA A 139 29.26 0.93 9.98
CA ALA A 139 29.99 0.61 8.77
C ALA A 139 30.85 -0.65 8.98
#